data_AF-A0A918RC89-F1
#
_entry.id   AF-A0A918RC89-F1
#
_cell.length_a   1.000
_cell.length_b   1.000
_cell.length_c   1.000
_cell.angle_alpha   90.00
_cell.angle_beta   90.00
_cell.angle_gamma   90.00
#
_symmetry.space_group_name_H-M   'P 1'
#
loop_
_entity.id
_entity.type
_entity.pdbx_description
1 polymer ?
#
loop_
_entity_poly.entity_id
_entity_poly.type
_entity_poly.pdbx_seq_one_letter_code
_entity_poly.pdbx_strand_id
1 'polypeptide(L)'
;MAKQTQPSINLKLSEGLKTHVKLKARLKGKTVSKYIRELLADYLDGSLCIPEQAKQQRKTFVNSTAFLKLVVWMYSKKESSEIKETELELDGYIETLKKGQEHLPKTLVLELDKVLVDLLRIKMRKLKYVGFDFAKEYDKEKGFNFKILEQFIAEFEQPRSLDFKLPKSFKRGVFDK
;
A
#
# COMPACT_ATOMS: atom_id res chain seq x y z
N MET A 1 -38.72 -36.43 0.52
CA MET A 1 -37.55 -35.56 0.80
C MET A 1 -38.05 -34.32 1.53
N ALA A 2 -37.72 -34.15 2.81
CA ALA A 2 -38.13 -32.97 3.58
C ALA A 2 -37.37 -31.74 3.07
N LYS A 3 -38.09 -30.71 2.59
CA LYS A 3 -37.51 -29.39 2.31
C LYS A 3 -37.02 -28.81 3.63
N GLN A 4 -35.70 -28.75 3.84
CA GLN A 4 -35.15 -27.98 4.95
C GLN A 4 -35.43 -26.50 4.70
N THR A 5 -36.37 -25.94 5.46
CA THR A 5 -36.66 -24.50 5.47
C THR A 5 -35.47 -23.78 6.09
N GLN A 6 -34.69 -23.10 5.25
CA GLN A 6 -33.59 -22.26 5.71
C GLN A 6 -34.15 -21.21 6.69
N PRO A 7 -33.65 -21.13 7.94
CA PRO A 7 -34.14 -20.17 8.91
C PRO A 7 -33.82 -18.74 8.45
N SER A 8 -34.85 -17.89 8.36
CA SER A 8 -34.67 -16.47 8.06
C SER A 8 -34.26 -15.71 9.32
N ILE A 9 -33.14 -14.99 9.26
CA ILE A 9 -32.68 -14.12 10.36
C ILE A 9 -33.18 -12.70 10.11
N ASN A 10 -33.99 -12.17 11.05
CA ASN A 10 -34.45 -10.78 11.03
C ASN A 10 -33.56 -9.93 11.93
N LEU A 11 -32.75 -9.06 11.33
CA LEU A 11 -31.85 -8.15 12.06
C LEU A 11 -32.53 -6.81 12.36
N LYS A 12 -32.62 -6.45 13.64
CA LYS A 12 -33.00 -5.09 14.06
C LYS A 12 -31.77 -4.19 14.00
N LEU A 13 -31.83 -3.16 13.16
CA LEU A 13 -30.78 -2.16 12.99
C LEU A 13 -31.34 -0.79 13.37
N SER A 14 -30.49 0.11 13.88
CA SER A 14 -30.86 1.52 14.07
C SER A 14 -31.13 2.21 12.73
N GLU A 15 -31.96 3.26 12.73
CA GLU A 15 -32.32 3.97 11.48
C GLU A 15 -31.09 4.58 10.76
N GLY A 16 -30.13 5.09 11.52
CA GLY A 16 -28.86 5.56 10.98
C GLY A 16 -28.09 4.45 10.26
N LEU A 17 -28.05 3.24 10.85
CA LEU A 17 -27.37 2.10 10.27
C LEU A 17 -28.11 1.56 9.03
N LYS A 18 -29.44 1.49 9.05
CA LYS A 18 -30.26 1.13 7.87
C LYS A 18 -29.97 2.06 6.70
N THR A 19 -29.90 3.36 6.96
CA THR A 19 -29.62 4.37 5.93
C THR A 19 -28.23 4.19 5.33
N HIS A 20 -27.21 3.99 6.17
CA HIS A 20 -25.85 3.71 5.71
C HIS A 20 -25.74 2.43 4.87
N VAL A 21 -26.37 1.34 5.32
CA VAL A 21 -26.37 0.06 4.59
C VAL A 21 -27.06 0.20 3.24
N LYS A 22 -28.22 0.86 3.18
CA LYS A 22 -28.93 1.14 1.92
C LYS A 22 -28.07 1.95 0.95
N LEU A 23 -27.39 2.99 1.44
CA LEU A 23 -26.51 3.82 0.64
C LEU A 23 -25.34 3.01 0.06
N LYS A 24 -24.62 2.25 0.91
CA LYS A 24 -23.49 1.42 0.47
C LYS A 24 -23.91 0.30 -0.47
N ALA A 25 -25.04 -0.35 -0.22
CA ALA A 25 -25.59 -1.37 -1.11
C ALA A 25 -25.90 -0.78 -2.50
N ARG A 26 -26.54 0.40 -2.54
CA ARG A 26 -26.81 1.12 -3.80
C ARG A 26 -25.53 1.48 -4.55
N LEU A 27 -24.51 2.02 -3.87
CA LEU A 27 -23.23 2.37 -4.49
C LEU A 27 -22.52 1.14 -5.10
N LYS A 28 -22.67 -0.03 -4.48
CA LYS A 28 -22.11 -1.29 -5.01
C LYS A 28 -23.03 -1.98 -6.04
N GLY A 29 -24.20 -1.41 -6.38
CA GLY A 29 -25.16 -2.03 -7.28
C GLY A 29 -25.76 -3.34 -6.76
N LYS A 30 -25.90 -3.49 -5.43
CA LYS A 30 -26.38 -4.72 -4.78
C LYS A 30 -27.68 -4.47 -4.00
N THR A 31 -28.50 -5.52 -3.84
CA THR A 31 -29.62 -5.47 -2.90
C THR A 31 -29.10 -5.43 -1.47
N VAL A 32 -29.89 -4.84 -0.55
CA VAL A 32 -29.51 -4.74 0.88
C VAL A 32 -29.23 -6.12 1.47
N SER A 33 -30.09 -7.11 1.20
CA SER A 33 -29.90 -8.47 1.71
C SER A 33 -28.66 -9.16 1.15
N LYS A 34 -28.29 -8.91 -0.11
CA LYS A 34 -27.04 -9.44 -0.70
C LYS A 34 -25.83 -8.77 -0.07
N TYR A 35 -25.86 -7.43 0.06
CA TYR A 35 -24.79 -6.66 0.69
C TYR A 35 -24.54 -7.07 2.14
N ILE A 36 -25.59 -7.27 2.95
CA ILE A 36 -25.45 -7.72 4.34
C ILE A 36 -24.87 -9.14 4.41
N ARG A 37 -25.34 -10.06 3.56
CA ARG A 37 -24.83 -11.44 3.55
C ARG A 37 -23.35 -11.50 3.19
N GLU A 38 -22.94 -10.76 2.16
CA GLU A 38 -21.53 -10.63 1.80
C GLU A 38 -20.74 -9.96 2.92
N LEU A 39 -21.22 -8.84 3.49
CA LEU A 39 -20.51 -8.17 4.59
C LEU A 39 -20.30 -9.08 5.81
N LEU A 40 -21.29 -9.92 6.14
CA LEU A 40 -21.17 -10.90 7.22
C LEU A 40 -20.25 -12.06 6.86
N ALA A 41 -20.28 -12.53 5.61
CA ALA A 41 -19.35 -13.53 5.12
C ALA A 41 -17.90 -13.00 5.16
N ASP A 42 -17.69 -11.79 4.63
CA ASP A 42 -16.40 -11.09 4.61
C ASP A 42 -15.87 -10.77 6.04
N TYR A 43 -16.78 -10.63 7.02
CA TYR A 43 -16.43 -10.47 8.43
C TYR A 43 -16.00 -11.80 9.05
N LEU A 44 -16.76 -12.87 8.79
CA LEU A 44 -16.51 -14.20 9.35
C LEU A 44 -15.26 -14.85 8.76
N ASP A 45 -14.97 -14.63 7.47
CA ASP A 45 -13.76 -15.13 6.81
C ASP A 45 -12.53 -14.22 7.05
N GLY A 46 -12.71 -13.08 7.72
CA GLY A 46 -11.65 -12.12 8.05
C GLY A 46 -11.18 -11.26 6.87
N SER A 47 -11.78 -11.39 5.68
CA SER A 47 -11.37 -10.66 4.48
C SER A 47 -11.59 -9.14 4.59
N LEU A 48 -12.52 -8.69 5.44
CA LEU A 48 -12.67 -7.27 5.80
C LEU A 48 -11.38 -6.66 6.39
N CYS A 49 -10.56 -7.46 7.06
CA CYS A 49 -9.34 -7.00 7.71
C CYS A 49 -8.13 -6.97 6.79
N ILE A 50 -8.15 -7.71 5.67
CA ILE A 50 -7.01 -7.83 4.76
C ILE A 50 -6.51 -6.46 4.24
N PRO A 51 -7.38 -5.54 3.79
CA PRO A 51 -6.92 -4.23 3.31
C PRO A 51 -6.27 -3.37 4.41
N GLU A 52 -6.83 -3.40 5.63
CA GLU A 52 -6.28 -2.66 6.77
C GLU A 52 -4.97 -3.28 7.26
N GLN A 53 -4.86 -4.61 7.26
CA GLN A 53 -3.60 -5.30 7.56
C GLN A 53 -2.52 -4.97 6.53
N ALA A 54 -2.83 -5.01 5.23
CA ALA A 54 -1.89 -4.65 4.19
C ALA A 54 -1.44 -3.17 4.29
N LYS A 55 -2.37 -2.27 4.63
CA LYS A 55 -2.06 -0.86 4.89
C LYS A 55 -1.15 -0.70 6.11
N GLN A 56 -1.43 -1.42 7.20
CA GLN A 56 -0.61 -1.39 8.40
C GLN A 56 0.78 -1.98 8.15
N GLN A 57 0.89 -3.13 7.46
CA GLN A 57 2.16 -3.75 7.09
C GLN A 57 3.00 -2.81 6.21
N ARG A 58 2.38 -2.17 5.21
CA ARG A 58 3.04 -1.14 4.40
C ARG A 58 3.57 0.00 5.28
N LYS A 59 2.75 0.51 6.21
CA LYS A 59 3.16 1.56 7.15
C LYS A 59 4.34 1.14 8.01
N THR A 60 4.28 -0.06 8.58
CA THR A 60 5.35 -0.64 9.38
C THR A 60 6.64 -0.81 8.56
N PHE A 61 6.55 -1.25 7.31
CA PHE A 61 7.71 -1.42 6.44
C PHE A 61 8.38 -0.08 6.10
N VAL A 62 7.62 0.91 5.62
CA VAL A 62 8.19 2.22 5.22
C VAL A 62 8.78 2.96 6.41
N ASN A 63 8.19 2.82 7.60
CA ASN A 63 8.72 3.43 8.82
C ASN A 63 9.80 2.57 9.50
N SER A 64 10.18 1.44 8.90
CA SER A 64 11.22 0.59 9.48
C SER A 64 12.60 1.24 9.32
N THR A 65 13.45 1.05 10.32
CA THR A 65 14.84 1.50 10.28
C THR A 65 15.59 0.94 9.07
N ALA A 66 15.27 -0.29 8.64
CA ALA A 66 15.88 -0.91 7.48
C ALA A 66 15.57 -0.15 6.19
N PHE A 67 14.30 0.20 5.96
CA PHE A 67 13.90 0.98 4.79
C PHE A 67 14.50 2.39 4.83
N LEU A 68 14.48 3.07 5.98
CA LEU A 68 15.08 4.40 6.11
C LEU A 68 16.60 4.38 5.85
N LYS A 69 17.31 3.38 6.38
CA LYS A 69 18.73 3.17 6.10
C LYS A 69 19.00 2.96 4.62
N LEU A 70 18.18 2.15 3.94
CA LEU A 70 18.26 1.95 2.49
C LEU A 70 18.07 3.27 1.74
N VAL A 71 17.04 4.06 2.08
CA VAL A 71 16.80 5.36 1.45
C VAL A 71 17.99 6.29 1.62
N VAL A 72 18.47 6.48 2.86
CA VAL A 72 19.63 7.34 3.15
C VAL A 72 20.86 6.88 2.37
N TRP A 73 21.10 5.57 2.31
CA TRP A 73 22.20 5.00 1.54
C TRP A 73 22.06 5.27 0.04
N MET A 74 20.86 5.11 -0.54
CA MET A 74 20.65 5.41 -1.97
C MET A 74 20.97 6.87 -2.29
N TYR A 75 20.58 7.81 -1.42
CA TYR A 75 20.93 9.22 -1.58
C TYR A 75 22.43 9.47 -1.42
N SER A 76 23.12 8.82 -0.47
CA SER A 76 24.56 8.99 -0.32
C SER A 76 25.33 8.52 -1.56
N LYS A 77 24.80 7.52 -2.29
CA LYS A 77 25.38 7.06 -3.57
C LYS A 77 25.24 8.05 -4.71
N LYS A 78 24.32 8.99 -4.62
CA LYS A 78 24.23 10.12 -5.56
C LYS A 78 25.45 11.03 -5.47
N GLU A 79 25.96 11.24 -4.26
CA GLU A 79 27.11 12.11 -3.99
C GLU A 79 28.44 11.38 -4.18
N SER A 80 28.50 10.10 -3.81
CA SER A 80 29.70 9.27 -3.96
C SER A 80 29.34 7.87 -4.43
N SER A 81 29.76 7.55 -5.65
CA SER A 81 29.57 6.20 -6.21
C SER A 81 30.52 5.15 -5.64
N GLU A 82 31.44 5.54 -4.75
CA GLU A 82 32.42 4.63 -4.15
C GLU A 82 31.73 3.51 -3.36
N ILE A 83 32.23 2.29 -3.51
CA ILE A 83 31.74 1.13 -2.75
C ILE A 83 32.51 1.09 -1.43
N LYS A 84 31.81 1.34 -0.33
CA LYS A 84 32.36 1.33 1.04
C LYS A 84 31.64 0.33 1.95
N GLU A 85 30.56 -0.22 1.46
CA GLU A 85 29.67 -1.13 2.16
C GLU A 85 30.32 -2.48 2.36
N THR A 86 30.15 -3.01 3.56
CA THR A 86 30.46 -4.40 3.88
C THR A 86 29.48 -5.35 3.18
N GLU A 87 29.88 -6.61 3.01
CA GLU A 87 29.00 -7.64 2.42
C GLU A 87 27.70 -7.81 3.22
N LEU A 88 27.76 -7.65 4.55
CA LEU A 88 26.58 -7.70 5.43
C LEU A 88 25.62 -6.53 5.19
N GLU A 89 26.13 -5.32 4.95
CA GLU A 89 25.30 -4.16 4.64
C GLU A 89 24.61 -4.33 3.28
N LEU A 90 25.34 -4.79 2.26
CA LEU A 90 24.78 -5.09 0.95
C LEU A 90 23.67 -6.14 1.03
N ASP A 91 23.85 -7.17 1.85
CA ASP A 91 22.82 -8.21 2.07
C ASP A 91 21.59 -7.67 2.78
N GLY A 92 21.77 -6.80 3.77
CA GLY A 92 20.67 -6.09 4.43
C GLY A 92 19.87 -5.22 3.46
N TYR A 93 20.54 -4.52 2.53
CA TYR A 93 19.87 -3.73 1.49
C TYR A 93 19.09 -4.62 0.53
N ILE A 94 19.67 -5.73 0.07
CA ILE A 94 19.01 -6.70 -0.81
C ILE A 94 17.75 -7.28 -0.12
N GLU A 95 17.85 -7.67 1.15
CA GLU A 95 16.70 -8.19 1.89
C GLU A 95 15.58 -7.15 2.03
N THR A 96 15.97 -5.90 2.33
CA THR A 96 15.02 -4.78 2.45
C THR A 96 14.30 -4.52 1.12
N LEU A 97 15.02 -4.54 -0.01
CA LEU A 97 14.45 -4.37 -1.34
C LEU A 97 13.47 -5.50 -1.69
N LYS A 98 13.82 -6.76 -1.40
CA LYS A 98 12.94 -7.91 -1.62
C LYS A 98 11.65 -7.80 -0.81
N LYS A 99 11.75 -7.46 0.48
CA LYS A 99 10.57 -7.20 1.34
C LYS A 99 9.71 -6.05 0.81
N GLY A 100 10.34 -5.03 0.22
CA GLY A 100 9.65 -3.90 -0.39
C GLY A 100 8.71 -4.27 -1.53
N GLN A 101 8.97 -5.37 -2.26
CA GLN A 101 8.15 -5.81 -3.39
C GLN A 101 6.69 -6.11 -3.00
N GLU A 102 6.46 -6.58 -1.77
CA GLU A 102 5.12 -6.93 -1.28
C GLU A 102 4.34 -5.72 -0.77
N HIS A 103 5.05 -4.67 -0.34
CA HIS A 103 4.45 -3.58 0.41
C HIS A 103 4.36 -2.27 -0.38
N LEU A 104 5.23 -2.07 -1.38
CA LEU A 104 5.33 -0.81 -2.10
C LEU A 104 4.46 -0.77 -3.37
N PRO A 105 4.10 0.43 -3.87
CA PRO A 105 3.45 0.57 -5.17
C PRO A 105 4.32 0.03 -6.29
N LYS A 106 3.71 -0.62 -7.30
CA LYS A 106 4.43 -1.22 -8.44
C LYS A 106 5.39 -0.25 -9.15
N THR A 107 5.01 1.02 -9.26
CA THR A 107 5.86 2.05 -9.88
C THR A 107 7.18 2.25 -9.13
N LEU A 108 7.15 2.27 -7.80
CA LEU A 108 8.34 2.37 -6.97
C LEU A 108 9.14 1.07 -6.97
N VAL A 109 8.45 -0.08 -6.96
CA VAL A 109 9.11 -1.40 -7.04
C VAL A 109 9.96 -1.53 -8.30
N LEU A 110 9.44 -1.13 -9.46
CA LEU A 110 10.19 -1.17 -10.72
C LEU A 110 11.47 -0.30 -10.68
N GLU A 111 11.43 0.84 -10.00
CA GLU A 111 12.63 1.66 -9.81
C GLU A 111 13.61 0.99 -8.84
N LEU A 112 13.12 0.45 -7.72
CA LEU A 112 13.95 -0.26 -6.73
C LEU A 112 14.57 -1.54 -7.29
N ASP A 113 13.93 -2.20 -8.27
CA ASP A 113 14.50 -3.35 -8.96
C ASP A 113 15.79 -2.99 -9.73
N LYS A 114 15.92 -1.75 -10.23
CA LYS A 114 17.18 -1.27 -10.85
C LYS A 114 18.32 -1.27 -9.83
N VAL A 115 18.04 -0.81 -8.61
CA VAL A 115 18.98 -0.79 -7.48
C VAL A 115 19.35 -2.22 -7.08
N LEU A 116 18.36 -3.11 -7.01
CA LEU A 116 18.57 -4.51 -6.68
C LEU A 116 19.45 -5.21 -7.72
N VAL A 117 19.21 -5.01 -9.01
CA VAL A 117 20.05 -5.57 -10.09
C VAL A 117 21.48 -5.10 -9.96
N ASP A 118 21.70 -3.84 -9.60
CA ASP A 118 23.04 -3.27 -9.44
C ASP A 118 23.75 -3.84 -8.21
N LEU A 119 23.06 -3.98 -7.08
CA LEU A 119 23.56 -4.65 -5.88
C LEU A 119 23.96 -6.11 -6.15
N LEU A 120 23.11 -6.85 -6.86
CA LEU A 120 23.40 -8.25 -7.23
C LEU A 120 24.60 -8.35 -8.16
N ARG A 121 24.74 -7.41 -9.10
CA ARG A 121 25.88 -7.34 -10.02
C ARG A 121 27.19 -7.11 -9.26
N ILE A 122 27.20 -6.17 -8.31
CA ILE A 122 28.37 -5.87 -7.47
C ILE A 122 28.73 -7.09 -6.62
N LYS A 123 27.73 -7.75 -6.01
CA LYS A 123 27.96 -8.97 -5.21
C LYS A 123 28.56 -10.11 -6.04
N MET A 124 28.10 -10.28 -7.28
CA MET A 124 28.60 -11.33 -8.18
C MET A 124 29.98 -11.02 -8.78
N ARG A 125 30.30 -9.74 -9.04
CA ARG A 125 31.57 -9.31 -9.66
C ARG A 125 32.47 -8.64 -8.63
N LYS A 126 33.14 -9.44 -7.78
CA LYS A 126 33.96 -8.97 -6.66
C LYS A 126 35.08 -7.96 -6.95
N LEU A 127 35.46 -7.63 -8.21
CA LEU A 127 36.78 -7.00 -8.46
C LEU A 127 36.92 -5.97 -9.62
N LYS A 128 35.87 -5.59 -10.38
CA LYS A 128 36.05 -4.68 -11.55
C LYS A 128 35.01 -3.56 -11.71
N TYR A 129 34.13 -3.37 -10.73
CA TYR A 129 33.06 -2.39 -10.83
C TYR A 129 33.38 -1.12 -10.03
N VAL A 130 33.33 0.03 -10.71
CA VAL A 130 33.83 1.33 -10.18
C VAL A 130 32.78 2.05 -9.32
N GLY A 131 31.59 1.47 -9.14
CA GLY A 131 30.56 2.06 -8.30
C GLY A 131 29.15 1.61 -8.65
N PHE A 132 28.16 2.28 -8.09
CA PHE A 132 26.74 2.02 -8.34
C PHE A 132 26.27 2.76 -9.60
N ASP A 133 25.87 2.02 -10.63
CA ASP A 133 25.31 2.56 -11.87
C ASP A 133 23.92 3.16 -11.66
N PHE A 134 23.13 2.65 -10.71
CA PHE A 134 21.78 3.19 -10.43
C PHE A 134 21.81 4.66 -10.00
N ALA A 135 22.92 5.10 -9.38
CA ALA A 135 23.07 6.45 -8.87
C ALA A 135 23.50 7.46 -9.95
N LYS A 136 23.86 7.00 -11.14
CA LYS A 136 24.42 7.85 -12.19
C LYS A 136 23.30 8.46 -13.03
N GLU A 137 23.22 9.78 -13.05
CA GLU A 137 22.11 10.53 -13.68
C GLU A 137 22.13 10.53 -15.23
N TYR A 138 23.19 10.02 -15.87
CA TYR A 138 23.37 10.13 -17.32
C TYR A 138 22.48 9.20 -18.15
N ASP A 139 22.03 8.07 -17.59
CA ASP A 139 21.17 7.10 -18.28
C ASP A 139 19.81 7.04 -17.57
N LYS A 140 18.84 7.81 -18.05
CA LYS A 140 17.49 7.88 -17.46
C LYS A 140 16.76 6.53 -17.46
N GLU A 141 17.16 5.59 -18.32
CA GLU A 141 16.53 4.26 -18.39
C GLU A 141 17.14 3.29 -17.37
N LYS A 142 18.44 3.41 -17.08
CA LYS A 142 19.15 2.53 -16.14
C LYS A 142 19.30 3.10 -14.74
N GLY A 143 19.26 4.41 -14.59
CA GLY A 143 19.34 5.12 -13.33
C GLY A 143 18.05 5.00 -12.51
N PHE A 144 18.20 5.10 -11.20
CA PHE A 144 17.09 5.19 -10.26
C PHE A 144 16.47 6.58 -10.31
N ASN A 145 15.16 6.65 -10.49
CA ASN A 145 14.45 7.93 -10.46
C ASN A 145 14.10 8.35 -9.02
N PHE A 146 14.97 9.13 -8.39
CA PHE A 146 14.77 9.66 -7.04
C PHE A 146 13.46 10.44 -6.87
N LYS A 147 12.96 11.12 -7.92
CA LYS A 147 11.70 11.87 -7.83
C LYS A 147 10.50 10.98 -7.52
N ILE A 148 10.50 9.74 -8.00
CA ILE A 148 9.44 8.76 -7.73
C ILE A 148 9.44 8.38 -6.24
N LEU A 149 10.62 8.24 -5.65
CA LEU A 149 10.77 7.96 -4.22
C LEU A 149 10.39 9.17 -3.36
N GLU A 150 10.83 10.37 -3.73
CA GLU A 150 10.46 11.62 -3.04
C GLU A 150 8.96 11.84 -3.04
N GLN A 151 8.31 11.70 -4.21
CA GLN A 151 6.87 11.82 -4.34
C GLN A 151 6.15 10.78 -3.48
N PHE A 152 6.61 9.52 -3.52
CA PHE A 152 6.05 8.47 -2.68
C PHE A 152 6.12 8.81 -1.20
N ILE A 153 7.28 9.25 -0.70
CA ILE A 153 7.47 9.62 0.71
C ILE A 153 6.59 10.82 1.09
N ALA A 154 6.53 11.84 0.23
CA ALA A 154 5.71 13.04 0.47
C ALA A 154 4.20 12.74 0.53
N GLU A 155 3.74 11.76 -0.24
CA GLU A 155 2.33 11.34 -0.29
C GLU A 155 1.97 10.27 0.76
N PHE A 156 2.96 9.63 1.39
CA PHE A 156 2.78 8.43 2.21
C PHE A 156 1.86 8.62 3.43
N GLU A 157 1.86 9.81 4.02
CA GLU A 157 1.02 10.14 5.18
C GLU A 157 -0.08 11.15 4.87
N GLN A 158 -0.24 11.60 3.62
CA GLN A 158 -1.34 12.50 3.32
C GLN A 158 -2.66 11.75 3.52
N PRO A 159 -3.53 12.20 4.45
CA PRO A 159 -4.89 11.69 4.47
C PRO A 159 -5.45 12.03 3.11
N ARG A 160 -5.70 11.02 2.26
CA ARG A 160 -6.57 11.19 1.09
C ARG A 160 -7.83 11.78 1.67
N SER A 161 -8.06 13.07 1.47
CA SER A 161 -9.24 13.74 1.96
C SER A 161 -10.39 12.91 1.41
N LEU A 162 -11.05 12.19 2.32
CA LEU A 162 -12.30 11.54 2.05
C LEU A 162 -13.26 12.70 1.88
N ASP A 163 -13.30 13.21 0.64
CA ASP A 163 -14.23 14.21 0.15
C ASP A 163 -15.61 13.52 0.06
N PHE A 164 -16.11 13.04 1.21
CA PHE A 164 -17.49 12.69 1.41
C PHE A 164 -18.27 14.00 1.50
N LYS A 165 -18.45 14.65 0.33
CA LYS A 165 -19.55 15.58 0.15
C LYS A 165 -20.82 14.74 0.23
N LEU A 166 -21.38 14.65 1.44
CA LEU A 166 -22.76 14.19 1.64
C LEU A 166 -23.63 14.93 0.62
N PRO A 167 -24.45 14.22 -0.18
CA PRO A 167 -25.40 14.86 -1.06
C PRO A 167 -26.25 15.86 -0.26
N LYS A 168 -26.34 17.10 -0.74
CA LYS A 168 -27.12 18.19 -0.12
C LYS A 168 -28.62 17.86 0.10
N SER A 169 -29.08 16.70 -0.37
CA SER A 169 -30.46 16.23 -0.23
C SER A 169 -30.84 15.72 1.18
N PHE A 170 -29.94 15.74 2.17
CA PHE A 170 -30.28 15.38 3.56
C PHE A 170 -30.53 16.58 4.50
N LYS A 171 -30.46 17.82 3.99
CA LYS A 171 -30.94 19.01 4.71
C LYS A 171 -32.29 19.43 4.15
N ARG A 172 -33.38 18.75 4.55
CA ARG A 172 -34.73 19.33 4.59
C ARG A 172 -35.70 18.41 5.34
N GLY A 173 -36.44 19.03 6.25
CA GLY A 173 -37.27 18.44 7.30
C GLY A 173 -36.94 19.18 8.60
N VAL A 174 -37.03 20.52 8.64
CA VAL A 174 -38.28 21.24 8.95
C VAL A 174 -38.99 20.58 10.13
N PHE A 175 -38.48 20.86 11.34
CA PHE A 175 -39.34 21.00 12.50
C PHE A 175 -39.91 22.41 12.42
N ASP A 176 -41.16 22.51 11.97
CA ASP A 176 -42.01 23.66 12.25
C ASP A 176 -43.40 23.14 12.64
N LYS A 177 -43.71 23.41 13.91
CA LYS A 177 -44.99 23.30 14.64
C LYS A 177 -45.48 21.90 15.04
#